data_AF-A0A7S1C9V2-F1
#
_entry.id   AF-A0A7S1C9V2-F1
#
_cell.length_a   1.000
_cell.length_b   1.000
_cell.length_c   1.000
_cell.angle_alpha   90.00
_cell.angle_beta   90.00
_cell.angle_gamma   90.00
#
_symmetry.space_group_name_H-M   'P 1'
#
loop_
_entity.id
_entity.type
_entity.pdbx_description
1 polymer ?
#
loop_
_entity_poly.entity_id
_entity_poly.type
_entity_poly.pdbx_seq_one_letter_code
_entity_poly.pdbx_strand_id
1 'polypeptide(L)'
;DAADDDDNDDDDDVEFAPDPLNAEDLLNAALCAADIDDDDESVEAGGAAGAASDASDTDTDDDGGAAAGAGGGSGGEDGMVDLEDLGHVMGAAEETKKAEAAALATGTRSEMVTPAQRKKLTKEGYKLIGSHSGVKLCRWTKNQLRGRGGCYKHTCYGITSYQCMEATPSLACANKCVFCWRHNSHPVGREWRWQTDEPERIVEEAISKHRAMIKTLRGVPGVQMDRWNAAFDIQHCALSLVGEPIMYPHINTVLRLLHARKISTFLVTNAQFPERIKELDPVTQLYVSVDAATKDRLKAIDRPLFSDFWERFLSSLDNLRDKGVRTVYRLTLVKDWNMSEVEEYAALLERGQPDFIEIKAVTYSGNSATSTLTMANVPWHDDVRAFATAIAKRAGGTYGLACEHRHSCLVLLAKRDPFFVDGSWHTWIDYPRFHELSARYYASGGAETFTSKEYMAPTPAWALWDAPEEGFSPAEVRYRRTKTGKMEPQSYKPSDSGCG
;
A
#
# COMPACT_ATOMS: atom_id res chain seq x y z
N ASP A 1 75.60 28.66 11.44
CA ASP A 1 75.23 27.28 11.11
C ASP A 1 73.84 27.33 10.46
N ALA A 2 73.78 27.79 9.20
CA ALA A 2 73.86 26.99 7.97
C ALA A 2 72.61 26.12 7.80
N ALA A 3 71.90 26.07 6.68
CA ALA A 3 71.82 26.82 5.43
C ALA A 3 70.53 26.33 4.75
N ASP A 4 70.01 27.13 3.82
CA ASP A 4 68.95 26.79 2.87
C ASP A 4 69.24 25.52 2.05
N ASP A 5 68.18 24.85 1.56
CA ASP A 5 68.04 24.54 0.12
C ASP A 5 66.62 23.97 -0.19
N ASP A 6 66.09 24.50 -1.30
CA ASP A 6 64.80 24.25 -1.96
C ASP A 6 64.64 22.83 -2.56
N ASP A 7 63.39 22.36 -2.71
CA ASP A 7 62.78 22.01 -4.02
C ASP A 7 61.42 21.26 -3.87
N ASN A 8 60.36 21.94 -4.29
CA ASN A 8 59.20 21.56 -5.13
C ASN A 8 58.46 20.19 -5.08
N ASP A 9 57.12 20.35 -5.13
CA ASP A 9 56.08 19.61 -5.86
C ASP A 9 55.69 18.17 -5.42
N ASP A 10 54.49 18.02 -4.84
CA ASP A 10 53.31 17.50 -5.56
C ASP A 10 52.07 17.40 -4.63
N ASP A 11 50.94 17.89 -5.16
CA ASP A 11 49.58 17.75 -4.63
C ASP A 11 49.14 16.27 -4.63
N ASP A 12 48.46 15.83 -3.56
CA ASP A 12 47.57 14.65 -3.63
C ASP A 12 46.29 14.93 -2.81
N ASP A 13 45.33 15.52 -3.52
CA ASP A 13 43.90 15.49 -3.20
C ASP A 13 43.41 14.04 -3.24
N VAL A 14 43.20 13.41 -2.08
CA VAL A 14 42.55 12.10 -2.01
C VAL A 14 41.03 12.28 -2.12
N GLU A 15 40.53 12.23 -3.36
CA GLU A 15 39.12 11.99 -3.66
C GLU A 15 38.71 10.61 -3.11
N PHE A 16 37.85 10.60 -2.07
CA PHE A 16 37.12 9.39 -1.68
C PHE A 16 36.00 9.14 -2.70
N ALA A 17 36.30 8.35 -3.74
CA ALA A 17 35.27 7.74 -4.56
C ALA A 17 34.52 6.68 -3.72
N PRO A 18 33.17 6.65 -3.73
CA PRO A 18 32.42 5.57 -3.10
C PRO A 18 32.69 4.27 -3.86
N ASP A 19 33.08 3.21 -3.12
CA ASP A 19 33.26 1.87 -3.68
C ASP A 19 32.01 1.43 -4.45
N PRO A 20 32.14 0.88 -5.68
CA PRO A 20 31.02 0.31 -6.39
C PRO A 20 30.46 -0.87 -5.60
N LEU A 21 29.14 -0.87 -5.38
CA LEU A 21 28.38 -1.94 -4.73
C LEU A 21 28.86 -3.32 -5.23
N ASN A 22 29.27 -4.19 -4.30
CA ASN A 22 29.66 -5.54 -4.67
C ASN A 22 28.43 -6.30 -5.23
N ALA A 23 28.67 -7.29 -6.09
CA ALA A 23 27.61 -8.07 -6.72
C ALA A 23 26.75 -8.87 -5.72
N GLU A 24 27.23 -9.10 -4.49
CA GLU A 24 26.48 -9.81 -3.45
C GLU A 24 25.39 -8.92 -2.83
N ASP A 25 25.64 -7.63 -2.64
CA ASP A 25 24.67 -6.67 -2.10
C ASP A 25 23.54 -6.38 -3.11
N LEU A 26 23.87 -6.30 -4.40
CA LEU A 26 22.89 -6.19 -5.48
C LEU A 26 22.04 -7.47 -5.62
N LEU A 27 22.63 -8.64 -5.39
CA LEU A 27 21.92 -9.92 -5.43
C LEU A 27 20.99 -10.09 -4.23
N ASN A 28 21.40 -9.69 -3.03
CA ASN A 28 20.54 -9.71 -1.84
C ASN A 28 19.39 -8.70 -1.94
N ALA A 29 19.62 -7.52 -2.54
CA ALA A 29 18.58 -6.55 -2.87
C ALA A 29 17.56 -7.13 -3.87
N ALA A 30 18.05 -7.79 -4.93
CA ALA A 30 17.21 -8.42 -5.94
C ALA A 30 16.42 -9.61 -5.38
N LEU A 31 16.98 -10.37 -4.44
CA LEU A 31 16.28 -11.48 -3.77
C LEU A 31 15.22 -10.98 -2.78
N CYS A 32 15.49 -9.90 -2.03
CA CYS A 32 14.46 -9.24 -1.20
C CYS A 32 13.32 -8.65 -2.06
N ALA A 33 13.64 -8.14 -3.26
CA ALA A 33 12.64 -7.66 -4.21
C ALA A 33 11.88 -8.81 -4.90
N ALA A 34 12.53 -9.94 -5.21
CA ALA A 34 11.88 -11.13 -5.76
C ALA A 34 10.99 -11.85 -4.74
N ASP A 35 11.33 -11.76 -3.45
CA ASP A 35 10.48 -12.20 -2.34
C ASP A 35 9.14 -11.42 -2.28
N ILE A 36 9.03 -10.28 -3.00
CA ILE A 36 7.82 -9.43 -3.02
C ILE A 36 6.73 -9.94 -3.97
N ASP A 37 7.09 -10.64 -5.06
CA ASP A 37 6.18 -10.91 -6.18
C ASP A 37 5.82 -12.40 -6.43
N ASP A 38 6.53 -13.37 -5.83
CA ASP A 38 6.43 -14.79 -6.22
C ASP A 38 5.38 -15.66 -5.48
N ASP A 39 4.48 -15.10 -4.66
CA ASP A 39 3.45 -15.87 -3.93
C ASP A 39 2.16 -16.17 -4.74
N ASP A 40 2.20 -16.03 -6.07
CA ASP A 40 1.13 -16.47 -6.99
C ASP A 40 1.48 -17.83 -7.61
N GLU A 41 1.61 -18.86 -6.76
CA GLU A 41 1.49 -20.24 -7.23
C GLU A 41 0.02 -20.50 -7.60
N SER A 42 -0.25 -20.61 -8.89
CA SER A 42 -1.49 -21.14 -9.44
C SER A 42 -1.69 -22.58 -8.96
N VAL A 43 -2.62 -22.78 -8.03
CA VAL A 43 -2.98 -24.12 -7.53
C VAL A 43 -3.86 -24.80 -8.57
N GLU A 44 -3.25 -25.65 -9.41
CA GLU A 44 -3.93 -26.69 -10.17
C GLU A 44 -4.54 -27.71 -9.18
N ALA A 45 -5.87 -27.79 -9.15
CA ALA A 45 -6.59 -28.69 -8.26
C ALA A 45 -6.57 -30.13 -8.82
N GLY A 46 -5.60 -30.94 -8.39
CA GLY A 46 -5.60 -32.38 -8.57
C GLY A 46 -6.62 -33.06 -7.67
N GLY A 47 -7.73 -33.53 -8.26
CA GLY A 47 -8.77 -34.29 -7.58
C GLY A 47 -8.41 -35.76 -7.38
N ALA A 48 -8.75 -36.31 -6.21
CA ALA A 48 -8.72 -37.75 -5.95
C ALA A 48 -10.05 -38.23 -5.32
N ALA A 49 -10.75 -39.01 -6.13
CA ALA A 49 -11.61 -40.17 -5.85
C ALA A 49 -12.63 -40.16 -4.68
N GLY A 50 -13.91 -40.18 -5.07
CA GLY A 50 -15.01 -40.79 -4.33
C GLY A 50 -16.06 -41.30 -5.34
N ALA A 51 -16.26 -42.61 -5.38
CA ALA A 51 -17.02 -43.35 -6.40
C ALA A 51 -18.55 -43.17 -6.34
N ALA A 52 -19.22 -43.16 -7.51
CA ALA A 52 -20.32 -44.08 -7.92
C ALA A 52 -21.11 -43.54 -9.15
N SER A 53 -21.24 -44.40 -10.19
CA SER A 53 -22.33 -44.59 -11.20
C SER A 53 -23.06 -43.37 -11.80
N ASP A 54 -23.39 -43.25 -13.09
CA ASP A 54 -23.66 -44.19 -14.19
C ASP A 54 -23.70 -43.39 -15.52
N ALA A 55 -23.45 -44.07 -16.65
CA ALA A 55 -23.80 -43.83 -18.08
C ALA A 55 -23.86 -42.38 -18.67
N SER A 56 -23.39 -42.04 -19.89
CA SER A 56 -23.09 -42.77 -21.14
C SER A 56 -22.36 -41.84 -22.15
N ASP A 57 -21.46 -42.39 -22.97
CA ASP A 57 -21.24 -42.18 -24.44
C ASP A 57 -21.18 -40.74 -25.01
N THR A 58 -20.22 -40.33 -25.86
CA THR A 58 -19.48 -41.02 -26.94
C THR A 58 -18.16 -40.30 -27.29
N ASP A 59 -17.24 -41.10 -27.81
CA ASP A 59 -15.95 -40.88 -28.48
C ASP A 59 -15.85 -39.75 -29.53
N THR A 60 -14.66 -39.17 -29.74
CA THR A 60 -13.62 -39.66 -30.70
C THR A 60 -12.36 -38.76 -30.74
N ASP A 61 -11.19 -39.42 -30.62
CA ASP A 61 -9.96 -39.39 -31.44
C ASP A 61 -9.34 -38.02 -31.85
N ASP A 62 -8.02 -37.83 -32.00
CA ASP A 62 -6.92 -38.75 -32.31
C ASP A 62 -5.57 -38.13 -31.88
N ASP A 63 -4.61 -39.02 -31.83
CA ASP A 63 -3.29 -39.07 -31.23
C ASP A 63 -2.17 -38.32 -32.00
N GLY A 64 -1.02 -38.19 -31.33
CA GLY A 64 0.26 -38.49 -31.97
C GLY A 64 1.26 -37.34 -32.19
N GLY A 65 2.42 -37.44 -31.52
CA GLY A 65 3.67 -37.02 -32.17
C GLY A 65 4.80 -36.46 -31.29
N ALA A 66 5.53 -37.36 -30.65
CA ALA A 66 6.74 -37.19 -29.84
C ALA A 66 7.94 -36.34 -30.38
N ALA A 67 8.76 -35.93 -29.40
CA ALA A 67 10.24 -35.99 -29.33
C ALA A 67 11.13 -34.76 -29.64
N ALA A 68 11.66 -34.20 -28.53
CA ALA A 68 13.08 -33.98 -28.19
C ALA A 68 14.07 -33.22 -29.11
N GLY A 69 14.60 -32.10 -28.57
CA GLY A 69 16.02 -32.03 -28.19
C GLY A 69 17.03 -31.23 -29.04
N ALA A 70 17.49 -30.11 -28.44
CA ALA A 70 18.84 -29.51 -28.48
C ALA A 70 19.25 -28.47 -29.57
N GLY A 71 19.63 -27.27 -29.10
CA GLY A 71 20.92 -26.65 -29.44
C GLY A 71 20.95 -25.32 -30.25
N GLY A 72 21.15 -24.19 -29.55
CA GLY A 72 22.18 -23.19 -29.90
C GLY A 72 21.88 -22.00 -30.84
N GLY A 73 21.89 -20.78 -30.27
CA GLY A 73 22.69 -19.63 -30.76
C GLY A 73 22.05 -18.56 -31.67
N SER A 74 22.35 -17.29 -31.33
CA SER A 74 22.11 -16.00 -32.07
C SER A 74 20.67 -15.46 -31.96
N GLY A 75 20.37 -14.19 -31.69
CA GLY A 75 21.15 -12.95 -31.68
C GLY A 75 20.32 -11.88 -32.41
N GLY A 76 19.89 -10.82 -31.69
CA GLY A 76 19.47 -9.53 -32.26
C GLY A 76 17.98 -9.34 -32.59
N GLU A 77 17.56 -8.07 -32.46
CA GLU A 77 16.29 -7.44 -32.87
C GLU A 77 15.08 -7.59 -31.93
N ASP A 78 15.05 -6.74 -30.89
CA ASP A 78 13.80 -6.36 -30.23
C ASP A 78 13.59 -4.85 -30.41
N GLY A 79 12.65 -4.50 -31.28
CA GLY A 79 12.49 -3.14 -31.78
C GLY A 79 11.43 -3.02 -32.87
N MET A 80 10.31 -3.72 -32.74
CA MET A 80 9.14 -3.45 -33.57
C MET A 80 7.88 -3.61 -32.74
N VAL A 81 7.37 -2.48 -32.25
CA VAL A 81 6.02 -2.40 -31.66
C VAL A 81 5.05 -2.69 -32.80
N ASP A 82 4.25 -3.75 -32.66
CA ASP A 82 3.23 -4.12 -33.62
C ASP A 82 2.24 -2.95 -33.83
N LEU A 83 2.15 -2.49 -35.08
CA LEU A 83 1.27 -1.40 -35.48
C LEU A 83 -0.22 -1.75 -35.29
N GLU A 84 -0.55 -3.05 -35.27
CA GLU A 84 -1.92 -3.54 -35.06
C GLU A 84 -2.36 -3.39 -33.60
N ASP A 85 -1.44 -3.52 -32.63
CA ASP A 85 -1.70 -3.31 -31.20
C ASP A 85 -1.98 -1.83 -30.88
N LEU A 86 -1.32 -0.90 -31.57
CA LEU A 86 -1.60 0.54 -31.48
C LEU A 86 -2.98 0.89 -32.07
N GLY A 87 -3.35 0.25 -33.17
CA GLY A 87 -4.68 0.40 -33.79
C GLY A 87 -5.81 -0.08 -32.88
N HIS A 88 -5.61 -1.19 -32.16
CA HIS A 88 -6.60 -1.74 -31.23
C HIS A 88 -6.82 -0.83 -30.01
N VAL A 89 -5.75 -0.21 -29.49
CA VAL A 89 -5.81 0.70 -28.33
C VAL A 89 -6.46 2.04 -28.71
N MET A 90 -6.19 2.57 -29.91
CA MET A 90 -6.84 3.78 -30.41
C MET A 90 -8.32 3.56 -30.72
N GLY A 91 -8.68 2.42 -31.32
CA GLY A 91 -10.07 2.03 -31.56
C GLY A 91 -10.87 1.87 -30.26
N ALA A 92 -10.30 1.21 -29.24
CA ALA A 92 -10.94 1.06 -27.94
C ALA A 92 -11.16 2.39 -27.21
N ALA A 93 -10.23 3.34 -27.35
CA ALA A 93 -10.38 4.69 -26.78
C ALA A 93 -11.47 5.52 -27.48
N GLU A 94 -11.60 5.37 -28.80
CA GLU A 94 -12.62 6.03 -29.61
C GLU A 94 -14.02 5.44 -29.36
N GLU A 95 -14.12 4.11 -29.25
CA GLU A 95 -15.35 3.42 -28.85
C GLU A 95 -15.79 3.79 -27.43
N THR A 96 -14.84 3.90 -26.48
CA THR A 96 -15.15 4.33 -25.11
C THR A 96 -15.70 5.76 -25.10
N LYS A 97 -15.11 6.69 -25.86
CA LYS A 97 -15.64 8.05 -26.00
C LYS A 97 -17.02 8.08 -26.65
N LYS A 98 -17.26 7.21 -27.64
CA LYS A 98 -18.55 7.09 -28.32
C LYS A 98 -19.62 6.50 -27.40
N ALA A 99 -19.26 5.52 -26.58
CA ALA A 99 -20.12 4.93 -25.55
C ALA A 99 -20.41 5.93 -24.43
N GLU A 100 -19.42 6.69 -23.95
CA GLU A 100 -19.63 7.78 -22.98
C GLU A 100 -20.55 8.87 -23.55
N ALA A 101 -20.37 9.27 -24.81
CA ALA A 101 -21.22 10.25 -25.49
C ALA A 101 -22.66 9.73 -25.73
N ALA A 102 -22.81 8.45 -26.10
CA ALA A 102 -24.11 7.81 -26.29
C ALA A 102 -24.86 7.65 -24.96
N ALA A 103 -24.17 7.24 -23.90
CA ALA A 103 -24.75 7.10 -22.57
C ALA A 103 -25.21 8.47 -22.02
N LEU A 104 -24.38 9.52 -22.22
CA LEU A 104 -24.76 10.90 -21.90
C LEU A 104 -25.99 11.38 -22.69
N ALA A 105 -26.12 10.96 -23.95
CA ALA A 105 -27.28 11.27 -24.79
C ALA A 105 -28.56 10.51 -24.37
N THR A 106 -28.45 9.35 -23.73
CA THR A 106 -29.58 8.55 -23.20
C THR A 106 -29.85 8.80 -21.72
N GLY A 107 -29.12 9.69 -21.06
CA GLY A 107 -29.25 9.98 -19.63
C GLY A 107 -28.74 8.87 -18.70
N THR A 108 -28.07 7.84 -19.23
CA THR A 108 -27.46 6.75 -18.48
C THR A 108 -25.97 7.04 -18.28
N ARG A 109 -25.45 6.91 -17.06
CA ARG A 109 -24.00 7.05 -16.84
C ARG A 109 -23.29 5.76 -17.30
N SER A 110 -22.04 5.87 -17.77
CA SER A 110 -21.20 4.71 -18.08
C SER A 110 -20.66 4.03 -16.82
N GLU A 111 -20.36 2.73 -16.90
CA GLU A 111 -19.59 2.06 -15.85
C GLU A 111 -18.18 2.67 -15.74
N MET A 112 -17.59 2.63 -14.56
CA MET A 112 -16.22 3.14 -14.34
C MET A 112 -15.16 2.24 -14.98
N VAL A 113 -15.41 0.93 -15.00
CA VAL A 113 -14.47 -0.07 -15.50
C VAL A 113 -14.94 -0.59 -16.85
N THR A 114 -14.13 -0.42 -17.90
CA THR A 114 -14.44 -0.99 -19.22
C THR A 114 -14.31 -2.52 -19.20
N PRO A 115 -14.93 -3.26 -20.15
CA PRO A 115 -14.78 -4.72 -20.23
C PRO A 115 -13.32 -5.19 -20.31
N ALA A 116 -12.47 -4.48 -21.06
CA ALA A 116 -11.05 -4.78 -21.17
C ALA A 116 -10.32 -4.58 -19.83
N GLN A 117 -10.57 -3.46 -19.14
CA GLN A 117 -10.03 -3.22 -17.80
C GLN A 117 -10.52 -4.27 -16.80
N ARG A 118 -11.79 -4.66 -16.85
CA ARG A 118 -12.40 -5.68 -15.99
C ARG A 118 -11.67 -7.02 -16.14
N LYS A 119 -11.38 -7.45 -17.37
CA LYS A 119 -10.60 -8.67 -17.64
C LYS A 119 -9.18 -8.59 -17.06
N LYS A 120 -8.49 -7.46 -17.26
CA LYS A 120 -7.13 -7.24 -16.75
C LYS A 120 -7.08 -7.26 -15.21
N LEU A 121 -7.92 -6.47 -14.54
CA LEU A 121 -7.98 -6.41 -13.07
C LEU A 121 -8.33 -7.76 -12.46
N THR A 122 -9.24 -8.50 -13.09
CA THR A 122 -9.60 -9.86 -12.62
C THR A 122 -8.39 -10.81 -12.68
N LYS A 123 -7.56 -10.72 -13.73
CA LYS A 123 -6.30 -11.48 -13.85
C LYS A 123 -5.29 -11.09 -12.76
N GLU A 124 -5.25 -9.83 -12.36
CA GLU A 124 -4.41 -9.30 -11.27
C GLU A 124 -4.97 -9.61 -9.87
N GLY A 125 -5.99 -10.46 -9.77
CA GLY A 125 -6.55 -10.94 -8.49
C GLY A 125 -7.64 -10.05 -7.88
N TYR A 126 -8.06 -8.97 -8.55
CA TYR A 126 -9.17 -8.13 -8.07
C TYR A 126 -10.49 -8.89 -8.16
N LYS A 127 -11.31 -8.76 -7.11
CA LYS A 127 -12.72 -9.14 -7.13
C LYS A 127 -13.54 -7.86 -7.25
N LEU A 128 -13.89 -7.53 -8.49
CA LEU A 128 -14.67 -6.34 -8.82
C LEU A 128 -16.10 -6.46 -8.29
N ILE A 129 -16.65 -5.32 -7.87
CA ILE A 129 -17.97 -5.16 -7.25
C ILE A 129 -18.71 -4.09 -8.04
N GLY A 130 -19.84 -4.47 -8.65
CA GLY A 130 -20.61 -3.60 -9.51
C GLY A 130 -19.79 -2.97 -10.65
N SER A 131 -20.00 -1.68 -10.84
CA SER A 131 -19.46 -0.87 -11.94
C SER A 131 -18.18 -0.12 -11.58
N HIS A 132 -17.83 0.01 -10.30
CA HIS A 132 -16.76 0.93 -9.85
C HIS A 132 -15.95 0.52 -8.61
N SER A 133 -16.31 -0.57 -7.92
CA SER A 133 -15.71 -0.96 -6.64
C SER A 133 -14.90 -2.25 -6.77
N GLY A 134 -14.09 -2.56 -5.77
CA GLY A 134 -13.33 -3.82 -5.74
C GLY A 134 -12.75 -4.17 -4.38
N VAL A 135 -12.46 -5.46 -4.20
CA VAL A 135 -11.74 -6.02 -3.06
C VAL A 135 -10.63 -6.92 -3.56
N LYS A 136 -9.50 -6.96 -2.85
CA LYS A 136 -8.38 -7.86 -3.14
C LYS A 136 -7.80 -8.37 -1.84
N LEU A 137 -7.22 -9.57 -1.87
CA LEU A 137 -6.56 -10.12 -0.70
C LEU A 137 -5.18 -9.51 -0.53
N CYS A 138 -4.91 -8.93 0.64
CA CYS A 138 -3.61 -8.35 0.95
C CYS A 138 -2.55 -9.47 1.04
N ARG A 139 -1.34 -9.22 0.53
CA ARG A 139 -0.20 -10.13 0.67
C ARG A 139 0.08 -10.47 2.14
N TRP A 140 -0.02 -9.50 3.03
CA TRP A 140 0.20 -9.69 4.46
C TRP A 140 -0.87 -10.55 5.14
N THR A 141 -2.08 -10.63 4.59
CA THR A 141 -3.08 -11.61 5.03
C THR A 141 -2.59 -13.03 4.78
N LYS A 142 -2.08 -13.32 3.58
CA LYS A 142 -1.50 -14.64 3.24
C LYS A 142 -0.32 -14.96 4.17
N ASN A 143 0.58 -14.00 4.40
CA ASN A 143 1.76 -14.19 5.27
C ASN A 143 1.38 -14.47 6.73
N GLN A 144 0.52 -13.64 7.30
CA GLN A 144 0.15 -13.81 8.71
C GLN A 144 -0.71 -15.04 8.95
N LEU A 145 -1.53 -15.47 7.98
CA LEU A 145 -2.21 -16.77 8.06
C LEU A 145 -1.23 -17.94 8.19
N ARG A 146 -0.01 -17.80 7.65
CA ARG A 146 1.04 -18.82 7.68
C ARG A 146 2.00 -18.69 8.87
N GLY A 147 1.78 -17.73 9.76
CA GLY A 147 2.70 -17.43 10.87
C GLY A 147 4.00 -16.76 10.45
N ARG A 148 4.02 -16.11 9.28
CA ARG A 148 5.23 -15.55 8.65
C ARG A 148 5.36 -14.03 8.83
N GLY A 149 4.60 -13.44 9.75
CA GLY A 149 4.60 -11.99 9.97
C GLY A 149 3.32 -11.30 9.49
N GLY A 150 2.90 -10.28 10.25
CA GLY A 150 1.89 -9.30 9.85
C GLY A 150 2.50 -8.08 9.16
N CYS A 151 1.66 -7.23 8.57
CA CYS A 151 2.13 -5.95 8.02
C CYS A 151 2.57 -4.98 9.13
N TYR A 152 3.27 -3.91 8.75
CA TYR A 152 3.70 -2.87 9.69
C TYR A 152 2.55 -2.26 10.51
N LYS A 153 1.30 -2.29 10.01
CA LYS A 153 0.16 -1.77 10.78
C LYS A 153 -0.18 -2.65 11.99
N HIS A 154 0.24 -3.90 12.01
CA HIS A 154 0.21 -4.73 13.20
C HIS A 154 1.13 -4.15 14.28
N THR A 155 2.37 -3.86 13.90
CA THR A 155 3.39 -3.22 14.74
C THR A 155 2.91 -1.85 15.25
N CYS A 156 2.46 -0.99 14.34
CA CYS A 156 2.14 0.40 14.67
C CYS A 156 0.81 0.59 15.40
N TYR A 157 -0.21 -0.21 15.07
CA TYR A 157 -1.60 0.08 15.47
C TYR A 157 -2.39 -1.14 15.97
N GLY A 158 -1.75 -2.30 16.10
CA GLY A 158 -2.41 -3.53 16.55
C GLY A 158 -3.39 -4.13 15.53
N ILE A 159 -3.25 -3.84 14.23
CA ILE A 159 -4.09 -4.44 13.17
C ILE A 159 -3.69 -5.89 12.95
N THR A 160 -4.65 -6.81 13.00
CA THR A 160 -4.44 -8.19 12.58
C THR A 160 -4.65 -8.31 11.07
N SER A 161 -3.58 -8.60 10.31
CA SER A 161 -3.57 -8.59 8.84
C SER A 161 -4.52 -9.63 8.23
N TYR A 162 -4.70 -10.79 8.87
CA TYR A 162 -5.64 -11.81 8.38
C TYR A 162 -7.11 -11.52 8.70
N GLN A 163 -7.41 -10.51 9.52
CA GLN A 163 -8.76 -9.99 9.76
C GLN A 163 -8.99 -8.63 9.08
N CYS A 164 -8.07 -8.22 8.19
CA CYS A 164 -8.15 -6.97 7.45
C CYS A 164 -8.64 -7.22 6.02
N MET A 165 -9.73 -6.54 5.65
CA MET A 165 -10.27 -6.50 4.30
C MET A 165 -9.77 -5.26 3.56
N GLU A 166 -9.03 -5.46 2.47
CA GLU A 166 -8.56 -4.38 1.61
C GLU A 166 -9.51 -4.14 0.43
N ALA A 167 -10.15 -2.98 0.41
CA ALA A 167 -11.21 -2.65 -0.53
C ALA A 167 -11.11 -1.20 -1.05
N THR A 168 -11.88 -0.91 -2.09
CA THR A 168 -12.12 0.46 -2.56
C THR A 168 -13.54 0.59 -3.11
N PRO A 169 -14.26 1.68 -2.78
CA PRO A 169 -15.52 2.04 -3.41
C PRO A 169 -15.32 2.84 -4.71
N SER A 170 -14.08 3.13 -5.10
CA SER A 170 -13.78 3.93 -6.30
C SER A 170 -12.43 3.53 -6.89
N LEU A 171 -12.43 2.88 -8.05
CA LEU A 171 -11.22 2.55 -8.81
C LEU A 171 -10.61 3.77 -9.53
N ALA A 172 -11.36 4.87 -9.64
CA ALA A 172 -10.92 6.10 -10.27
C ALA A 172 -10.06 6.95 -9.32
N CYS A 173 -9.08 7.68 -9.85
CA CYS A 173 -8.21 8.56 -9.07
C CYS A 173 -8.05 9.93 -9.72
N ALA A 174 -7.73 10.94 -8.91
CA ALA A 174 -7.36 12.28 -9.37
C ALA A 174 -5.86 12.46 -9.68
N ASN A 175 -5.03 11.43 -9.41
CA ASN A 175 -3.58 11.45 -9.59
C ASN A 175 -3.10 10.31 -10.50
N LYS A 176 -1.93 10.52 -11.12
CA LYS A 176 -1.21 9.59 -12.02
C LYS A 176 0.22 9.35 -11.52
N CYS A 177 0.36 9.02 -10.23
CA CYS A 177 1.65 8.99 -9.55
C CYS A 177 2.65 8.04 -10.23
N VAL A 178 3.93 8.42 -10.26
CA VAL A 178 5.02 7.66 -10.91
C VAL A 178 5.28 6.31 -10.25
N PHE A 179 5.02 6.18 -8.95
CA PHE A 179 5.18 4.95 -8.17
C PHE A 179 3.88 4.13 -8.08
N CYS A 180 2.76 4.62 -8.64
CA CYS A 180 1.51 3.90 -8.54
C CYS A 180 1.58 2.64 -9.43
N TRP A 181 1.47 1.46 -8.82
CA TRP A 181 1.50 0.14 -9.47
C TRP A 181 0.54 -0.02 -10.65
N ARG A 182 -0.45 0.87 -10.77
CA ARG A 182 -1.41 0.92 -11.87
C ARG A 182 -0.82 1.30 -13.23
N HIS A 183 0.39 1.87 -13.27
CA HIS A 183 1.04 2.38 -14.50
C HIS A 183 0.09 3.18 -15.40
N ASN A 184 -0.76 4.02 -14.80
CA ASN A 184 -1.74 4.87 -15.49
C ASN A 184 -2.84 4.17 -16.32
N SER A 185 -3.09 2.87 -16.08
CA SER A 185 -4.09 2.07 -16.83
C SER A 185 -5.52 2.12 -16.27
N HIS A 186 -5.70 2.62 -15.04
CA HIS A 186 -7.01 2.71 -14.40
C HIS A 186 -7.74 4.01 -14.74
N PRO A 187 -9.06 4.07 -14.51
CA PRO A 187 -9.84 5.29 -14.67
C PRO A 187 -9.27 6.46 -13.86
N VAL A 188 -9.37 7.65 -14.44
CA VAL A 188 -8.99 8.90 -13.78
C VAL A 188 -10.12 9.91 -13.90
N GLY A 189 -10.28 10.75 -12.88
CA GLY A 189 -11.35 11.74 -12.85
C GLY A 189 -11.13 12.80 -11.78
N ARG A 190 -11.64 14.00 -12.04
CA ARG A 190 -11.69 15.11 -11.09
C ARG A 190 -13.01 15.14 -10.31
N GLU A 191 -14.02 14.43 -10.78
CA GLU A 191 -15.36 14.37 -10.19
C GLU A 191 -16.02 13.02 -10.49
N TRP A 192 -17.10 12.73 -9.77
CA TRP A 192 -17.87 11.51 -9.97
C TRP A 192 -18.84 11.63 -11.15
N ARG A 193 -18.60 10.84 -12.20
CA ARG A 193 -19.41 10.87 -13.45
C ARG A 193 -19.97 9.51 -13.88
N TRP A 194 -19.73 8.47 -13.09
CA TRP A 194 -20.08 7.08 -13.44
C TRP A 194 -21.40 6.64 -12.83
N GLN A 195 -21.85 5.45 -13.22
CA GLN A 195 -22.89 4.73 -12.48
C GLN A 195 -22.50 4.65 -11.01
N THR A 196 -23.51 4.75 -10.15
CA THR A 196 -23.33 4.80 -8.70
C THR A 196 -24.04 3.59 -8.13
N ASP A 197 -23.27 2.57 -7.76
CA ASP A 197 -23.81 1.41 -7.06
C ASP A 197 -24.18 1.78 -5.63
N GLU A 198 -25.21 1.13 -5.07
CA GLU A 198 -25.66 1.37 -3.70
C GLU A 198 -24.63 0.93 -2.65
N PRO A 199 -24.43 1.71 -1.57
CA PRO A 199 -23.39 1.44 -0.57
C PRO A 199 -23.60 0.12 0.18
N GLU A 200 -24.85 -0.30 0.42
CA GLU A 200 -25.20 -1.58 1.05
C GLU A 200 -24.67 -2.75 0.22
N ARG A 201 -24.93 -2.72 -1.09
CA ARG A 201 -24.44 -3.72 -2.04
C ARG A 201 -22.91 -3.78 -2.04
N ILE A 202 -22.25 -2.62 -2.05
CA ILE A 202 -20.77 -2.54 -2.06
C ILE A 202 -20.19 -3.24 -0.82
N VAL A 203 -20.71 -2.92 0.37
CA VAL A 203 -20.22 -3.49 1.64
C VAL A 203 -20.51 -4.99 1.72
N GLU A 204 -21.71 -5.43 1.35
CA GLU A 204 -22.09 -6.85 1.39
C GLU A 204 -21.26 -7.69 0.41
N GLU A 205 -21.11 -7.23 -0.83
CA GLU A 205 -20.29 -7.92 -1.83
C GLU A 205 -18.80 -7.92 -1.44
N ALA A 206 -18.28 -6.83 -0.87
CA ALA A 206 -16.89 -6.79 -0.39
C ALA A 206 -16.62 -7.84 0.68
N ILE A 207 -17.48 -7.91 1.71
CA ILE A 207 -17.37 -8.91 2.78
C ILE A 207 -17.50 -10.33 2.21
N SER A 208 -18.49 -10.58 1.36
CA SER A 208 -18.73 -11.89 0.75
C SER A 208 -17.53 -12.35 -0.09
N LYS A 209 -17.03 -11.50 -0.98
CA LYS A 209 -15.88 -11.81 -1.84
C LYS A 209 -14.58 -11.95 -1.03
N HIS A 210 -14.38 -11.15 0.02
CA HIS A 210 -13.22 -11.32 0.91
C HIS A 210 -13.25 -12.68 1.61
N ARG A 211 -14.39 -13.07 2.21
CA ARG A 211 -14.55 -14.39 2.83
C ARG A 211 -14.39 -15.53 1.83
N ALA A 212 -14.86 -15.36 0.60
CA ALA A 212 -14.63 -16.34 -0.46
C ALA A 212 -13.14 -16.52 -0.77
N MET A 213 -12.35 -15.44 -0.81
CA MET A 213 -10.89 -15.52 -0.99
C MET A 213 -10.18 -16.14 0.23
N ILE A 214 -10.62 -15.86 1.46
CA ILE A 214 -10.08 -16.56 2.66
C ILE A 214 -10.35 -18.06 2.57
N LYS A 215 -11.55 -18.45 2.11
CA LYS A 215 -11.92 -19.86 1.98
C LYS A 215 -10.99 -20.64 1.04
N THR A 216 -10.48 -20.01 -0.03
CA THR A 216 -9.55 -20.66 -0.96
C THR A 216 -8.16 -20.90 -0.37
N LEU A 217 -7.81 -20.24 0.75
CA LEU A 217 -6.52 -20.46 1.42
C LEU A 217 -6.51 -21.70 2.32
N ARG A 218 -7.64 -22.41 2.44
CA ARG A 218 -7.69 -23.64 3.22
C ARG A 218 -6.82 -24.71 2.56
N GLY A 219 -5.89 -25.29 3.33
CA GLY A 219 -4.97 -26.32 2.84
C GLY A 219 -3.69 -25.78 2.20
N VAL A 220 -3.53 -24.46 2.06
CA VAL A 220 -2.26 -23.87 1.64
C VAL A 220 -1.17 -24.19 2.69
N PRO A 221 0.02 -24.67 2.28
CA PRO A 221 1.06 -25.09 3.23
C PRO A 221 1.46 -24.00 4.24
N GLY A 222 1.39 -24.35 5.52
CA GLY A 222 1.75 -23.48 6.64
C GLY A 222 0.59 -22.63 7.19
N VAL A 223 -0.59 -22.61 6.54
CA VAL A 223 -1.75 -21.91 7.08
C VAL A 223 -2.15 -22.50 8.43
N GLN A 224 -2.25 -21.65 9.44
CA GLN A 224 -2.67 -21.99 10.80
C GLN A 224 -4.20 -21.97 10.87
N MET A 225 -4.80 -23.08 11.30
CA MET A 225 -6.25 -23.27 11.19
C MET A 225 -7.06 -22.41 12.16
N ASP A 226 -6.53 -22.11 13.34
CA ASP A 226 -7.08 -21.14 14.28
C ASP A 226 -7.16 -19.74 13.67
N ARG A 227 -6.08 -19.27 13.01
CA ARG A 227 -6.06 -17.98 12.30
C ARG A 227 -6.99 -17.98 11.09
N TRP A 228 -7.04 -19.08 10.33
CA TRP A 228 -7.95 -19.23 9.20
C TRP A 228 -9.42 -19.16 9.64
N ASN A 229 -9.78 -19.79 10.77
CA ASN A 229 -11.11 -19.70 11.34
C ASN A 229 -11.44 -18.25 11.77
N ALA A 230 -10.49 -17.56 12.40
CA ALA A 230 -10.64 -16.17 12.82
C ALA A 230 -10.74 -15.19 11.64
N ALA A 231 -10.10 -15.48 10.50
CA ALA A 231 -10.08 -14.61 9.32
C ALA A 231 -11.46 -14.37 8.67
N PHE A 232 -12.46 -15.22 8.94
CA PHE A 232 -13.83 -14.98 8.48
C PHE A 232 -14.54 -13.87 9.27
N ASP A 233 -14.05 -13.58 10.47
CA ASP A 233 -14.47 -12.47 11.29
C ASP A 233 -13.59 -11.25 10.99
N ILE A 234 -14.05 -10.45 10.02
CA ILE A 234 -13.36 -9.25 9.55
C ILE A 234 -13.46 -8.17 10.62
N GLN A 235 -12.31 -7.67 11.08
CA GLN A 235 -12.22 -6.67 12.15
C GLN A 235 -11.82 -5.28 11.61
N HIS A 236 -11.18 -5.26 10.43
CA HIS A 236 -10.64 -4.04 9.84
C HIS A 236 -10.98 -3.95 8.35
N CYS A 237 -11.26 -2.74 7.86
CA CYS A 237 -11.38 -2.43 6.45
C CYS A 237 -10.39 -1.34 6.06
N ALA A 238 -9.43 -1.70 5.23
CA ALA A 238 -8.52 -0.76 4.58
C ALA A 238 -9.15 -0.26 3.28
N LEU A 239 -9.70 0.95 3.32
CA LEU A 239 -10.18 1.70 2.15
C LEU A 239 -8.96 2.36 1.49
N SER A 240 -8.12 1.52 0.88
CA SER A 240 -6.82 1.94 0.33
C SER A 240 -6.33 1.07 -0.82
N LEU A 241 -7.18 0.19 -1.36
CA LEU A 241 -6.76 -0.79 -2.36
C LEU A 241 -6.21 -0.11 -3.62
N VAL A 242 -7.02 0.72 -4.25
CA VAL A 242 -6.68 1.44 -5.47
C VAL A 242 -7.71 2.55 -5.71
N GLY A 243 -7.34 3.56 -6.49
CA GLY A 243 -8.21 4.70 -6.79
C GLY A 243 -8.25 5.71 -5.65
N GLU A 244 -9.35 6.45 -5.55
CA GLU A 244 -9.58 7.49 -4.55
C GLU A 244 -10.92 7.24 -3.85
N PRO A 245 -10.92 6.55 -2.69
CA PRO A 245 -12.12 6.14 -1.96
C PRO A 245 -13.05 7.31 -1.62
N ILE A 246 -12.49 8.47 -1.25
CA ILE A 246 -13.27 9.63 -0.80
C ILE A 246 -14.06 10.30 -1.94
N MET A 247 -13.77 9.93 -3.20
CA MET A 247 -14.50 10.40 -4.37
C MET A 247 -15.90 9.79 -4.46
N TYR A 248 -16.12 8.62 -3.86
CA TYR A 248 -17.42 7.94 -3.91
C TYR A 248 -18.50 8.77 -3.18
N PRO A 249 -19.64 9.12 -3.83
CA PRO A 249 -20.62 10.03 -3.26
C PRO A 249 -21.26 9.59 -1.93
N HIS A 250 -21.33 8.28 -1.67
CA HIS A 250 -21.95 7.71 -0.47
C HIS A 250 -20.92 7.10 0.50
N ILE A 251 -19.69 7.63 0.52
CA ILE A 251 -18.61 7.14 1.39
C ILE A 251 -19.01 7.09 2.88
N ASN A 252 -19.73 8.10 3.37
CA ASN A 252 -20.19 8.12 4.77
C ASN A 252 -21.17 6.98 5.08
N THR A 253 -22.03 6.58 4.13
CA THR A 253 -22.91 5.42 4.30
C THR A 253 -22.11 4.13 4.36
N VAL A 254 -21.08 3.97 3.53
CA VAL A 254 -20.15 2.82 3.59
C VAL A 254 -19.48 2.74 4.96
N LEU A 255 -18.97 3.86 5.48
CA LEU A 255 -18.35 3.92 6.81
C LEU A 255 -19.33 3.49 7.92
N ARG A 256 -20.56 4.03 7.92
CA ARG A 256 -21.61 3.66 8.88
C ARG A 256 -21.93 2.17 8.84
N LEU A 257 -22.08 1.60 7.64
CA LEU A 257 -22.37 0.19 7.46
C LEU A 257 -21.24 -0.72 7.99
N LEU A 258 -19.98 -0.31 7.82
CA LEU A 258 -18.83 -1.02 8.37
C LEU A 258 -18.77 -0.90 9.90
N HIS A 259 -18.92 0.31 10.46
CA HIS A 259 -18.90 0.55 11.90
C HIS A 259 -20.07 -0.14 12.63
N ALA A 260 -21.26 -0.21 12.02
CA ALA A 260 -22.40 -0.95 12.55
C ALA A 260 -22.11 -2.46 12.70
N ARG A 261 -21.22 -2.99 11.87
CA ARG A 261 -20.72 -4.38 11.92
C ARG A 261 -19.47 -4.53 12.79
N LYS A 262 -19.07 -3.48 13.53
CA LYS A 262 -17.83 -3.45 14.33
C LYS A 262 -16.56 -3.70 13.49
N ILE A 263 -16.57 -3.23 12.24
CA ILE A 263 -15.40 -3.23 11.37
C ILE A 263 -14.78 -1.84 11.41
N SER A 264 -13.54 -1.73 11.91
CA SER A 264 -12.78 -0.47 11.94
C SER A 264 -12.36 -0.03 10.54
N THR A 265 -12.20 1.27 10.31
CA THR A 265 -11.98 1.85 8.97
C THR A 265 -10.70 2.67 8.88
N PHE A 266 -9.91 2.36 7.86
CA PHE A 266 -8.66 3.05 7.54
C PHE A 266 -8.76 3.60 6.12
N LEU A 267 -9.02 4.91 6.00
CA LEU A 267 -9.26 5.56 4.71
C LEU A 267 -8.02 6.32 4.26
N VAL A 268 -7.55 6.04 3.05
CA VAL A 268 -6.41 6.73 2.42
C VAL A 268 -6.89 7.62 1.29
N THR A 269 -6.46 8.88 1.29
CA THR A 269 -6.72 9.86 0.23
C THR A 269 -5.43 10.51 -0.28
N ASN A 270 -5.46 10.97 -1.52
CA ASN A 270 -4.38 11.73 -2.17
C ASN A 270 -4.44 13.25 -1.93
N ALA A 271 -5.33 13.71 -1.03
CA ALA A 271 -5.50 15.13 -0.68
C ALA A 271 -5.90 16.06 -1.84
N GLN A 272 -6.61 15.54 -2.86
CA GLN A 272 -7.19 16.36 -3.93
C GLN A 272 -8.67 16.69 -3.72
N PHE A 273 -9.26 16.31 -2.58
CA PHE A 273 -10.69 16.51 -2.28
C PHE A 273 -10.92 17.11 -0.86
N PRO A 274 -10.40 18.33 -0.57
CA PRO A 274 -10.52 18.97 0.73
C PRO A 274 -11.94 19.02 1.30
N GLU A 275 -12.94 19.40 0.49
CA GLU A 275 -14.34 19.45 0.97
C GLU A 275 -14.86 18.08 1.41
N ARG A 276 -14.46 17.01 0.71
CA ARG A 276 -14.84 15.64 1.10
C ARG A 276 -14.19 15.22 2.41
N ILE A 277 -12.95 15.64 2.67
CA ILE A 277 -12.27 15.40 3.95
C ILE A 277 -13.05 16.10 5.09
N LYS A 278 -13.50 17.34 4.87
CA LYS A 278 -14.29 18.09 5.83
C LYS A 278 -15.64 17.41 6.14
N GLU A 279 -16.35 16.95 5.11
CA GLU A 279 -17.66 16.27 5.19
C GLU A 279 -17.60 14.82 5.71
N LEU A 280 -16.42 14.21 5.77
CA LEU A 280 -16.27 12.80 6.11
C LEU A 280 -16.78 12.50 7.54
N ASP A 281 -17.53 11.41 7.72
CA ASP A 281 -17.83 10.94 9.08
C ASP A 281 -16.54 10.44 9.78
N PRO A 282 -16.54 10.31 11.12
CA PRO A 282 -15.40 9.77 11.85
C PRO A 282 -15.01 8.39 11.33
N VAL A 283 -13.77 8.25 10.85
CA VAL A 283 -13.11 6.97 10.56
C VAL A 283 -12.26 6.54 11.75
N THR A 284 -11.83 5.28 11.81
CA THR A 284 -10.89 4.84 12.86
C THR A 284 -9.54 5.57 12.74
N GLN A 285 -9.03 5.67 11.50
CA GLN A 285 -7.82 6.41 11.19
C GLN A 285 -7.84 6.95 9.74
N LEU A 286 -7.60 8.25 9.57
CA LEU A 286 -7.62 8.95 8.29
C LEU A 286 -6.20 9.24 7.81
N TYR A 287 -5.92 8.90 6.56
CA TYR A 287 -4.60 9.03 5.95
C TYR A 287 -4.63 10.01 4.79
N VAL A 288 -3.64 10.90 4.77
CA VAL A 288 -3.26 11.67 3.59
C VAL A 288 -1.91 11.17 3.09
N SER A 289 -1.82 10.83 1.81
CA SER A 289 -0.52 10.58 1.17
C SER A 289 0.17 11.92 0.91
N VAL A 290 1.38 12.09 1.45
CA VAL A 290 2.21 13.30 1.37
C VAL A 290 3.49 12.88 0.67
N ASP A 291 3.42 12.71 -0.65
CA ASP A 291 4.48 12.07 -1.43
C ASP A 291 5.57 13.06 -1.89
N ALA A 292 5.39 14.35 -1.64
CA ALA A 292 6.40 15.39 -1.79
C ALA A 292 6.05 16.61 -0.91
N ALA A 293 7.07 17.38 -0.53
CA ALA A 293 6.89 18.55 0.33
C ALA A 293 6.86 19.89 -0.41
N THR A 294 7.15 19.91 -1.71
CA THR A 294 7.12 21.10 -2.56
C THR A 294 6.12 20.98 -3.71
N LYS A 295 5.60 22.12 -4.20
CA LYS A 295 4.66 22.17 -5.32
C LYS A 295 5.20 21.48 -6.58
N ASP A 296 6.47 21.71 -6.89
CA ASP A 296 7.11 21.17 -8.10
C ASP A 296 7.38 19.67 -7.97
N ARG A 297 7.88 19.19 -6.82
CA ARG A 297 8.07 17.76 -6.61
C ARG A 297 6.74 17.02 -6.55
N LEU A 298 5.71 17.58 -5.90
CA LEU A 298 4.37 16.97 -5.89
C LEU A 298 3.81 16.83 -7.31
N LYS A 299 3.95 17.87 -8.14
CA LYS A 299 3.56 17.81 -9.55
C LYS A 299 4.30 16.72 -10.32
N ALA A 300 5.60 16.58 -10.08
CA ALA A 300 6.45 15.61 -10.77
C ALA A 300 6.12 14.17 -10.36
N ILE A 301 5.93 13.93 -9.06
CA ILE A 301 5.75 12.59 -8.50
C ILE A 301 4.29 12.11 -8.60
N ASP A 302 3.31 12.94 -8.25
CA ASP A 302 1.90 12.53 -8.18
C ASP A 302 1.15 12.76 -9.48
N ARG A 303 1.64 13.65 -10.34
CA ARG A 303 1.03 14.04 -11.61
C ARG A 303 -0.49 14.27 -11.45
N PRO A 304 -0.89 15.19 -10.55
CA PRO A 304 -2.30 15.45 -10.27
C PRO A 304 -3.02 16.00 -11.49
N LEU A 305 -4.30 15.67 -11.61
CA LEU A 305 -5.13 16.16 -12.71
C LEU A 305 -5.57 17.61 -12.51
N PHE A 306 -5.70 18.09 -11.27
CA PHE A 306 -6.13 19.45 -10.95
C PHE A 306 -5.04 20.48 -11.24
N SER A 307 -5.40 21.66 -11.71
CA SER A 307 -4.45 22.76 -11.92
C SER A 307 -4.07 23.46 -10.62
N ASP A 308 -5.00 23.51 -9.67
CA ASP A 308 -4.88 24.05 -8.31
C ASP A 308 -4.48 22.98 -7.28
N PHE A 309 -3.87 21.87 -7.73
CA PHE A 309 -3.57 20.69 -6.93
C PHE A 309 -2.82 20.98 -5.62
N TRP A 310 -1.95 21.99 -5.61
CA TRP A 310 -1.15 22.35 -4.46
C TRP A 310 -1.99 23.06 -3.39
N GLU A 311 -2.84 23.97 -3.82
CA GLU A 311 -3.77 24.68 -2.95
C GLU A 311 -4.79 23.71 -2.35
N ARG A 312 -5.27 22.73 -3.14
CA ARG A 312 -6.14 21.64 -2.67
C ARG A 312 -5.44 20.72 -1.67
N PHE A 313 -4.18 20.39 -1.93
CA PHE A 313 -3.33 19.61 -1.04
C PHE A 313 -3.18 20.30 0.31
N LEU A 314 -2.75 21.57 0.32
CA LEU A 314 -2.59 22.36 1.55
C LEU A 314 -3.91 22.51 2.32
N SER A 315 -5.02 22.75 1.63
CA SER A 315 -6.36 22.80 2.25
C SER A 315 -6.78 21.46 2.84
N SER A 316 -6.41 20.35 2.21
CA SER A 316 -6.66 19.01 2.75
C SER A 316 -5.88 18.75 4.03
N LEU A 317 -4.64 19.27 4.14
CA LEU A 317 -3.84 19.20 5.38
C LEU A 317 -4.49 20.00 6.51
N ASP A 318 -5.03 21.18 6.22
CA ASP A 318 -5.76 21.98 7.21
C ASP A 318 -7.04 21.26 7.66
N ASN A 319 -7.82 20.71 6.72
CA ASN A 319 -9.03 19.97 7.05
C ASN A 319 -8.72 18.67 7.82
N LEU A 320 -7.55 18.07 7.59
CA LEU A 320 -7.10 16.90 8.35
C LEU A 320 -6.83 17.28 9.80
N ARG A 321 -6.12 18.38 10.05
CA ARG A 321 -5.84 18.90 11.41
C ARG A 321 -7.12 19.06 12.23
N ASP A 322 -8.17 19.58 11.59
CA ASP A 322 -9.42 19.95 12.25
C ASP A 322 -10.38 18.74 12.39
N LYS A 323 -9.99 17.53 11.95
CA LYS A 323 -10.87 16.35 11.89
C LYS A 323 -11.18 15.72 13.25
N GLY A 324 -10.31 15.87 14.24
CA GLY A 324 -10.46 15.33 15.60
C GLY A 324 -10.25 13.81 15.76
N VAL A 325 -10.45 13.01 14.70
CA VAL A 325 -10.09 11.57 14.68
C VAL A 325 -8.58 11.36 14.51
N ARG A 326 -8.11 10.11 14.62
CA ARG A 326 -6.70 9.77 14.35
C ARG A 326 -6.30 10.11 12.92
N THR A 327 -5.25 10.88 12.76
CA THR A 327 -4.77 11.37 11.46
C THR A 327 -3.33 10.95 11.16
N VAL A 328 -3.05 10.63 9.91
CA VAL A 328 -1.74 10.13 9.49
C VAL A 328 -1.31 10.83 8.21
N TYR A 329 -0.07 11.34 8.22
CA TYR A 329 0.65 11.58 6.98
C TYR A 329 1.43 10.34 6.61
N ARG A 330 1.23 9.84 5.39
CA ARG A 330 2.01 8.75 4.85
C ARG A 330 2.93 9.28 3.76
N LEU A 331 4.22 9.25 4.03
CA LEU A 331 5.28 9.72 3.13
C LEU A 331 5.85 8.50 2.42
N THR A 332 5.66 8.43 1.11
CA THR A 332 6.30 7.41 0.27
C THR A 332 7.66 7.94 -0.18
N LEU A 333 8.73 7.50 0.47
CA LEU A 333 10.09 7.93 0.15
C LEU A 333 10.59 7.27 -1.13
N VAL A 334 11.07 8.11 -2.03
CA VAL A 334 11.68 7.72 -3.29
C VAL A 334 13.05 8.39 -3.35
N LYS A 335 14.10 7.57 -3.39
CA LYS A 335 15.49 8.05 -3.46
C LYS A 335 15.68 8.89 -4.72
N ASP A 336 16.39 10.01 -4.57
CA ASP A 336 16.64 11.05 -5.58
C ASP A 336 15.41 11.88 -6.00
N TRP A 337 14.28 11.74 -5.30
CA TRP A 337 13.05 12.50 -5.59
C TRP A 337 12.62 13.42 -4.46
N ASN A 338 12.44 12.86 -3.25
CA ASN A 338 11.83 13.59 -2.12
C ASN A 338 12.58 13.45 -0.79
N MET A 339 13.67 12.68 -0.73
CA MET A 339 14.40 12.42 0.53
C MET A 339 15.31 13.58 0.98
N SER A 340 15.48 14.62 0.16
CA SER A 340 16.21 15.83 0.52
C SER A 340 15.34 16.93 1.14
N GLU A 341 14.00 16.79 1.11
CA GLU A 341 13.04 17.85 1.45
C GLU A 341 12.71 17.94 2.95
N VAL A 342 13.67 17.68 3.85
CA VAL A 342 13.42 17.56 5.31
C VAL A 342 12.79 18.83 5.89
N GLU A 343 13.29 20.00 5.48
CA GLU A 343 12.81 21.30 5.97
C GLU A 343 11.38 21.58 5.50
N GLU A 344 11.08 21.27 4.24
CA GLU A 344 9.77 21.48 3.65
C GLU A 344 8.74 20.50 4.24
N TYR A 345 9.12 19.24 4.48
CA TYR A 345 8.24 18.30 5.18
C TYR A 345 7.94 18.81 6.59
N ALA A 346 8.93 19.32 7.33
CA ALA A 346 8.70 19.89 8.65
C ALA A 346 7.70 21.06 8.61
N ALA A 347 7.76 21.93 7.61
CA ALA A 347 6.76 23.00 7.43
C ALA A 347 5.33 22.44 7.21
N LEU A 348 5.18 21.33 6.48
CA LEU A 348 3.89 20.66 6.33
C LEU A 348 3.39 20.01 7.64
N LEU A 349 4.31 19.47 8.45
CA LEU A 349 3.99 18.95 9.79
C LEU A 349 3.54 20.06 10.72
N GLU A 350 4.22 21.21 10.72
CA GLU A 350 3.84 22.39 11.49
C GLU A 350 2.44 22.88 11.10
N ARG A 351 2.09 22.84 9.80
CA ARG A 351 0.78 23.25 9.29
C ARG A 351 -0.37 22.35 9.74
N GLY A 352 -0.29 21.06 9.41
CA GLY A 352 -1.44 20.15 9.60
C GLY A 352 -1.38 19.30 10.86
N GLN A 353 -0.24 19.26 11.55
CA GLN A 353 -0.05 18.59 12.84
C GLN A 353 -0.74 17.22 12.98
N PRO A 354 -0.51 16.26 12.05
CA PRO A 354 -1.13 14.94 12.12
C PRO A 354 -0.77 14.22 13.42
N ASP A 355 -1.56 13.24 13.83
CA ASP A 355 -1.23 12.43 15.01
C ASP A 355 0.01 11.55 14.76
N PHE A 356 0.18 11.06 13.52
CA PHE A 356 1.26 10.16 13.12
C PHE A 356 1.87 10.53 11.77
N ILE A 357 3.15 10.19 11.61
CA ILE A 357 3.85 10.24 10.32
C ILE A 357 4.40 8.84 10.03
N GLU A 358 3.83 8.19 9.03
CA GLU A 358 4.37 6.95 8.46
C GLU A 358 5.38 7.31 7.38
N ILE A 359 6.65 7.03 7.62
CA ILE A 359 7.74 7.25 6.65
C ILE A 359 8.10 5.89 6.08
N LYS A 360 7.80 5.69 4.79
CA LYS A 360 7.90 4.38 4.16
C LYS A 360 8.69 4.43 2.87
N ALA A 361 9.60 3.48 2.67
CA ALA A 361 10.22 3.27 1.37
C ALA A 361 9.17 2.92 0.29
N VAL A 362 9.35 3.45 -0.92
CA VAL A 362 8.57 3.03 -2.09
C VAL A 362 8.76 1.54 -2.37
N THR A 363 7.68 0.84 -2.69
CA THR A 363 7.76 -0.53 -3.20
C THR A 363 7.83 -0.48 -4.72
N TYR A 364 8.93 -0.96 -5.30
CA TYR A 364 9.07 -1.07 -6.74
C TYR A 364 8.03 -2.05 -7.29
N SER A 365 7.26 -1.61 -8.28
CA SER A 365 6.12 -2.37 -8.84
C SER A 365 6.37 -2.79 -10.30
N GLY A 366 7.65 -2.92 -10.69
CA GLY A 366 8.04 -3.24 -12.06
C GLY A 366 8.17 -2.03 -12.99
N ASN A 367 8.75 -2.30 -14.16
CA ASN A 367 8.95 -1.30 -15.21
C ASN A 367 7.63 -1.02 -15.93
N SER A 368 7.42 0.24 -16.32
CA SER A 368 6.34 0.59 -17.25
C SER A 368 6.76 1.72 -18.16
N ALA A 369 6.13 1.81 -19.33
CA ALA A 369 6.37 2.89 -20.28
C ALA A 369 6.15 4.31 -19.71
N THR A 370 5.47 4.44 -18.54
CA THR A 370 5.10 5.72 -17.97
C THR A 370 5.79 6.07 -16.65
N SER A 371 6.54 5.12 -16.08
CA SER A 371 7.32 5.31 -14.85
C SER A 371 8.81 5.21 -15.16
N THR A 372 9.58 6.15 -14.64
CA THR A 372 11.04 6.18 -14.73
C THR A 372 11.72 5.61 -13.50
N LEU A 373 10.95 5.06 -12.55
CA LEU A 373 11.50 4.50 -11.32
C LEU A 373 12.16 3.15 -11.60
N THR A 374 13.24 2.90 -10.88
CA THR A 374 14.00 1.64 -10.90
C THR A 374 14.23 1.15 -9.47
N MET A 375 14.78 -0.04 -9.31
CA MET A 375 15.19 -0.56 -8.00
C MET A 375 16.19 0.37 -7.28
N ALA A 376 17.02 1.13 -8.00
CA ALA A 376 17.94 2.08 -7.40
C ALA A 376 17.24 3.24 -6.67
N ASN A 377 15.96 3.48 -6.98
CA ASN A 377 15.15 4.52 -6.33
C ASN A 377 14.47 4.02 -5.04
N VAL A 378 14.58 2.73 -4.71
CA VAL A 378 14.05 2.16 -3.47
C VAL A 378 15.05 2.42 -2.34
N PRO A 379 14.73 3.23 -1.33
CA PRO A 379 15.64 3.46 -0.21
C PRO A 379 15.73 2.23 0.69
N TRP A 380 16.89 2.04 1.30
CA TRP A 380 17.09 1.03 2.34
C TRP A 380 16.44 1.47 3.64
N HIS A 381 16.21 0.53 4.56
CA HIS A 381 15.62 0.87 5.85
C HIS A 381 16.46 1.89 6.63
N ASP A 382 17.79 1.83 6.54
CA ASP A 382 18.66 2.78 7.22
C ASP A 382 18.56 4.19 6.64
N ASP A 383 18.34 4.32 5.32
CA ASP A 383 18.03 5.61 4.70
C ASP A 383 16.70 6.18 5.26
N VAL A 384 15.70 5.31 5.43
CA VAL A 384 14.41 5.69 6.04
C VAL A 384 14.59 6.10 7.52
N ARG A 385 15.40 5.38 8.29
CA ARG A 385 15.75 5.71 9.69
C ARG A 385 16.47 7.06 9.79
N ALA A 386 17.44 7.31 8.91
CA ALA A 386 18.16 8.58 8.86
C ALA A 386 17.22 9.76 8.56
N PHE A 387 16.37 9.61 7.54
CA PHE A 387 15.38 10.62 7.19
C PHE A 387 14.36 10.86 8.30
N ALA A 388 13.84 9.80 8.92
CA ALA A 388 12.93 9.88 10.06
C ALA A 388 13.53 10.62 11.26
N THR A 389 14.81 10.34 11.57
CA THR A 389 15.55 11.02 12.63
C THR A 389 15.72 12.51 12.32
N ALA A 390 16.03 12.85 11.07
CA ALA A 390 16.16 14.24 10.63
C ALA A 390 14.84 15.02 10.76
N ILE A 391 13.71 14.44 10.32
CA ILE A 391 12.38 15.02 10.50
C ILE A 391 12.04 15.19 11.98
N ALA A 392 12.25 14.15 12.80
CA ALA A 392 11.94 14.21 14.23
C ALA A 392 12.74 15.31 14.96
N LYS A 393 14.03 15.44 14.62
CA LYS A 393 14.89 16.51 15.11
C LYS A 393 14.37 17.88 14.68
N ARG A 394 14.01 18.04 13.41
CA ARG A 394 13.52 19.31 12.86
C ARG A 394 12.15 19.71 13.40
N ALA A 395 11.31 18.75 13.77
CA ALA A 395 10.03 18.97 14.42
C ALA A 395 10.11 19.48 15.87
N GLY A 396 11.31 19.72 16.40
CA GLY A 396 11.53 20.44 17.67
C GLY A 396 10.95 19.73 18.89
N GLY A 397 10.81 18.41 18.85
CA GLY A 397 10.24 17.60 19.94
C GLY A 397 8.72 17.42 19.90
N THR A 398 8.00 18.04 18.98
CA THR A 398 6.54 17.81 18.80
C THR A 398 6.24 16.34 18.47
N TYR A 399 7.10 15.74 17.66
CA TYR A 399 7.05 14.34 17.25
C TYR A 399 8.23 13.57 17.82
N GLY A 400 8.05 12.28 18.06
CA GLY A 400 9.12 11.36 18.44
C GLY A 400 9.05 10.07 17.62
N LEU A 401 10.19 9.39 17.54
CA LEU A 401 10.31 8.06 16.94
C LEU A 401 9.57 7.06 17.85
N ALA A 402 8.49 6.47 17.35
CA ALA A 402 7.59 5.65 18.15
C ALA A 402 7.76 4.15 17.84
N CYS A 403 7.73 3.79 16.57
CA CYS A 403 7.85 2.41 16.10
C CYS A 403 8.74 2.34 14.86
N GLU A 404 9.22 1.15 14.56
CA GLU A 404 9.75 0.80 13.25
C GLU A 404 9.22 -0.57 12.81
N HIS A 405 9.25 -0.85 11.52
CA HIS A 405 9.02 -2.18 10.98
C HIS A 405 9.97 -2.42 9.82
N ARG A 406 11.13 -3.00 10.14
CA ARG A 406 12.24 -3.14 9.20
C ARG A 406 11.88 -3.93 7.94
N HIS A 407 11.07 -4.99 8.08
CA HIS A 407 10.61 -5.79 6.94
C HIS A 407 9.77 -4.98 5.93
N SER A 408 9.03 -3.96 6.37
CA SER A 408 8.28 -3.07 5.47
C SER A 408 9.01 -1.78 5.12
N CYS A 409 10.29 -1.65 5.50
CA CYS A 409 11.09 -0.43 5.38
C CYS A 409 10.32 0.82 5.87
N LEU A 410 9.78 0.76 7.09
CA LEU A 410 8.91 1.80 7.64
C LEU A 410 9.35 2.25 9.03
N VAL A 411 9.33 3.56 9.25
CA VAL A 411 9.45 4.19 10.57
C VAL A 411 8.20 5.00 10.85
N LEU A 412 7.70 4.92 12.08
CA LEU A 412 6.57 5.67 12.58
C LEU A 412 7.05 6.76 13.54
N LEU A 413 6.75 8.01 13.21
CA LEU A 413 6.77 9.09 14.19
C LEU A 413 5.36 9.30 14.74
N ALA A 414 5.26 9.59 16.03
CA ALA A 414 4.00 9.92 16.70
C ALA A 414 4.11 11.25 17.43
N LYS A 415 2.99 11.99 17.49
CA LYS A 415 2.89 13.24 18.24
C LYS A 415 3.03 12.94 19.74
N ARG A 416 3.88 13.69 20.45
CA ARG A 416 4.13 13.42 21.88
C ARG A 416 2.91 13.67 22.75
N ASP A 417 2.26 14.81 22.62
CA ASP A 417 0.91 15.01 23.17
C ASP A 417 -0.10 14.72 22.04
N PRO A 418 -0.95 13.70 22.16
CA PRO A 418 -1.24 12.91 23.37
C PRO A 418 -0.54 11.55 23.50
N PHE A 419 0.18 11.07 22.48
CA PHE A 419 0.49 9.64 22.39
C PHE A 419 1.70 9.18 23.21
N PHE A 420 2.39 10.06 23.92
CA PHE A 420 3.49 9.74 24.82
C PHE A 420 3.09 10.09 26.26
N VAL A 421 2.64 9.09 27.01
CA VAL A 421 2.08 9.24 28.36
C VAL A 421 2.93 8.43 29.33
N ASP A 422 3.37 9.06 30.43
CA ASP A 422 4.14 8.41 31.50
C ASP A 422 5.34 7.59 30.99
N GLY A 423 6.06 8.14 30.01
CA GLY A 423 7.25 7.51 29.43
C GLY A 423 6.98 6.40 28.42
N SER A 424 5.72 6.19 28.02
CA SER A 424 5.32 5.11 27.10
C SER A 424 4.50 5.62 25.91
N TRP A 425 4.76 5.05 24.73
CA TRP A 425 3.98 5.31 23.53
C TRP A 425 2.62 4.59 23.58
N HIS A 426 1.58 5.25 23.06
CA HIS A 426 0.21 4.76 22.97
C HIS A 426 -0.30 4.80 21.52
N THR A 427 0.46 4.19 20.62
CA THR A 427 0.14 4.18 19.18
C THR A 427 -0.91 3.14 18.83
N TRP A 428 -1.15 2.13 19.65
CA TRP A 428 -2.19 1.13 19.38
C TRP A 428 -3.59 1.71 19.56
N ILE A 429 -4.57 1.00 19.00
CA ILE A 429 -5.96 1.44 18.95
C ILE A 429 -6.77 0.53 19.86
N ASP A 430 -7.52 1.12 20.79
CA ASP A 430 -8.58 0.42 21.51
C ASP A 430 -9.81 0.33 20.58
N TYR A 431 -9.87 -0.74 19.79
CA TYR A 431 -10.96 -0.96 18.83
C TYR A 431 -12.34 -1.06 19.49
N PRO A 432 -12.54 -1.84 20.58
CA PRO A 432 -13.80 -1.82 21.33
C PRO A 432 -14.23 -0.40 21.70
N ARG A 433 -13.31 0.39 22.27
CA ARG A 433 -13.60 1.77 22.67
C ARG A 433 -13.95 2.67 21.48
N PHE A 434 -13.22 2.57 20.37
CA PHE A 434 -13.57 3.28 19.14
C PHE A 434 -14.99 2.94 18.68
N HIS A 435 -15.38 1.65 18.70
CA HIS A 435 -16.70 1.24 18.27
C HIS A 435 -17.83 1.72 19.19
N GLU A 436 -17.58 1.90 20.48
CA GLU A 436 -18.52 2.53 21.41
C GLU A 436 -18.68 4.03 21.10
N LEU A 437 -17.56 4.74 20.93
CA LEU A 437 -17.53 6.17 20.62
C LEU A 437 -18.23 6.47 19.30
N SER A 438 -17.91 5.71 18.25
CA SER A 438 -18.53 5.81 16.93
C SER A 438 -20.04 5.56 16.98
N ALA A 439 -20.49 4.57 17.75
CA ALA A 439 -21.92 4.30 17.91
C ALA A 439 -22.67 5.47 18.58
N ARG A 440 -22.08 6.09 19.61
CA ARG A 440 -22.64 7.28 20.27
C ARG A 440 -22.68 8.51 19.35
N TYR A 441 -21.62 8.72 18.56
CA TYR A 441 -21.59 9.76 17.54
C TYR A 441 -22.77 9.62 16.57
N TYR A 442 -23.00 8.43 16.01
CA TYR A 442 -24.11 8.21 15.09
C TYR A 442 -25.49 8.29 15.76
N ALA A 443 -25.64 7.74 16.98
CA ALA A 443 -26.91 7.76 17.70
C ALA A 443 -27.35 9.18 18.10
N SER A 444 -26.39 10.06 18.38
CA SER A 444 -26.63 11.47 18.72
C SER A 444 -26.77 12.38 17.48
N GLY A 445 -26.67 11.84 16.26
CA GLY A 445 -26.67 12.65 15.04
C GLY A 445 -25.45 13.59 14.93
N GLY A 446 -24.33 13.23 15.55
CA GLY A 446 -23.09 14.01 15.56
C GLY A 446 -22.96 15.02 16.70
N ALA A 447 -23.89 15.06 17.65
CA ALA A 447 -23.79 15.94 18.81
C ALA A 447 -22.76 15.46 19.85
N GLU A 448 -22.62 14.15 20.05
CA GLU A 448 -21.55 13.55 20.85
C GLU A 448 -20.32 13.28 19.96
N THR A 449 -19.31 14.13 20.07
CA THR A 449 -18.02 13.97 19.36
C THR A 449 -16.98 13.28 20.24
N PHE A 450 -15.93 12.76 19.63
CA PHE A 450 -14.78 12.17 20.32
C PHE A 450 -13.47 12.49 19.60
N THR A 451 -12.37 12.31 20.30
CA THR A 451 -11.02 12.57 19.79
C THR A 451 -10.14 11.34 19.77
N SER A 452 -9.04 11.40 19.01
CA SER A 452 -8.03 10.33 18.96
C SER A 452 -7.48 9.89 20.33
N LYS A 453 -7.52 10.79 21.33
CA LYS A 453 -7.09 10.54 22.71
C LYS A 453 -7.91 9.48 23.44
N GLU A 454 -9.19 9.32 23.08
CA GLU A 454 -10.13 8.54 23.87
C GLU A 454 -10.09 7.03 23.58
N TYR A 455 -9.32 6.62 22.56
CA TYR A 455 -9.21 5.24 22.12
C TYR A 455 -7.78 4.85 21.75
N MET A 456 -6.80 5.48 22.41
CA MET A 456 -5.39 5.07 22.35
C MET A 456 -5.10 3.92 23.31
N ALA A 457 -4.24 3.00 22.89
CA ALA A 457 -3.79 1.86 23.67
C ALA A 457 -2.25 1.80 23.68
N PRO A 458 -1.63 1.24 24.74
CA PRO A 458 -0.17 1.14 24.84
C PRO A 458 0.46 0.41 23.65
N THR A 459 1.55 0.96 23.14
CA THR A 459 2.40 0.31 22.15
C THR A 459 3.21 -0.80 22.82
N PRO A 460 3.24 -2.02 22.28
CA PRO A 460 4.00 -3.11 22.88
C PRO A 460 5.51 -2.89 22.72
N ALA A 461 6.30 -3.38 23.67
CA ALA A 461 7.75 -3.15 23.72
C ALA A 461 8.49 -3.60 22.44
N TRP A 462 8.10 -4.73 21.85
CA TRP A 462 8.72 -5.26 20.62
C TRP A 462 8.47 -4.41 19.36
N ALA A 463 7.47 -3.51 19.41
CA ALA A 463 7.13 -2.63 18.31
C ALA A 463 7.85 -1.29 18.37
N LEU A 464 8.47 -0.97 19.51
CA LEU A 464 9.09 0.32 19.73
C LEU A 464 10.28 0.53 18.80
N TRP A 465 10.55 1.80 18.50
CA TRP A 465 11.81 2.21 17.87
C TRP A 465 13.01 1.65 18.66
N ASP A 466 13.99 1.09 17.96
CA ASP A 466 15.19 0.43 18.54
C ASP A 466 14.91 -0.82 19.38
N ALA A 467 13.69 -1.36 19.33
CA ALA A 467 13.43 -2.67 19.91
C ALA A 467 14.24 -3.74 19.16
N PRO A 468 14.81 -4.74 19.85
CA PRO A 468 15.54 -5.84 19.20
C PRO A 468 14.71 -6.51 18.10
N GLU A 469 13.40 -6.60 18.27
CA GLU A 469 12.54 -7.24 17.28
C GLU A 469 12.39 -6.46 15.96
N GLU A 470 12.82 -5.19 15.92
CA GLU A 470 12.71 -4.28 14.77
C GLU A 470 11.28 -4.19 14.22
N GLY A 471 10.31 -4.25 15.14
CA GLY A 471 8.89 -4.26 14.82
C GLY A 471 8.30 -5.59 14.38
N PHE A 472 9.08 -6.67 14.30
CA PHE A 472 8.55 -7.97 13.91
C PHE A 472 7.98 -8.70 15.12
N SER A 473 6.67 -8.99 15.10
CA SER A 473 5.99 -9.59 16.25
C SER A 473 6.67 -10.89 16.71
N PRO A 474 6.98 -11.04 18.01
CA PRO A 474 7.52 -12.29 18.58
C PRO A 474 6.62 -13.52 18.41
N ALA A 475 5.34 -13.32 18.12
CA ALA A 475 4.38 -14.39 17.84
C ALA A 475 4.46 -14.94 16.41
N GLU A 476 5.36 -14.40 15.59
CA GLU A 476 5.56 -14.73 14.19
C GLU A 476 6.97 -15.29 13.96
N VAL A 477 7.17 -15.99 12.86
CA VAL A 477 8.48 -16.53 12.47
C VAL A 477 8.94 -15.84 11.19
N ARG A 478 10.14 -15.25 11.20
CA ARG A 478 10.74 -14.73 9.96
C ARG A 478 11.13 -15.91 9.07
N TYR A 479 10.86 -15.77 7.78
CA TYR A 479 11.33 -16.69 6.76
C TYR A 479 12.18 -15.94 5.77
N ARG A 480 13.21 -16.60 5.27
CA ARG A 480 14.00 -16.14 4.13
C ARG A 480 14.00 -17.20 3.03
N ARG A 481 14.09 -16.77 1.79
CA ARG A 481 14.32 -17.65 0.66
C ARG A 481 15.82 -17.90 0.53
N THR A 482 16.23 -19.16 0.50
CA THR A 482 17.63 -19.54 0.26
C THR A 482 17.99 -19.36 -1.21
N LYS A 483 19.29 -19.37 -1.53
CA LYS A 483 19.78 -19.40 -2.93
C LYS A 483 19.21 -20.57 -3.74
N THR A 484 18.77 -21.64 -3.08
CA THR A 484 18.13 -22.82 -3.69
C THR A 484 16.61 -22.68 -3.84
N GLY A 485 16.06 -21.49 -3.56
CA GLY A 485 14.63 -21.19 -3.67
C GLY A 485 13.77 -21.71 -2.51
N LYS A 486 14.37 -22.34 -1.50
CA LYS A 486 13.65 -22.95 -0.37
C LYS A 486 13.38 -21.90 0.71
N MET A 487 12.16 -21.91 1.25
CA MET A 487 11.81 -21.08 2.40
C MET A 487 12.27 -21.74 3.70
N GLU A 488 13.09 -21.04 4.47
CA GLU A 488 13.60 -21.53 5.75
C GLU A 488 13.39 -20.50 6.86
N PRO A 489 13.06 -20.94 8.10
CA PRO A 489 12.99 -20.04 9.25
C PRO A 489 14.33 -19.32 9.44
N GLN A 490 14.27 -18.00 9.58
CA GLN A 490 15.40 -17.16 9.92
C GLN A 490 15.31 -16.84 11.41
N SER A 491 16.25 -17.36 12.20
CA SER A 491 16.42 -16.87 13.57
C SER A 491 16.82 -15.40 13.52
N TYR A 492 16.20 -14.60 14.37
CA TYR A 492 16.64 -13.23 14.58
C TYR A 492 18.10 -13.27 15.07
N LYS A 493 18.99 -12.66 14.31
CA LYS A 493 20.35 -12.34 14.72
C LYS A 493 20.46 -10.82 14.60
N PRO A 494 20.60 -10.07 15.70
CA PRO A 494 21.07 -8.71 15.60
C PRO A 494 22.41 -8.77 14.86
N SER A 495 22.52 -8.10 13.72
CA SER A 495 23.83 -7.88 13.12
C SER A 495 24.44 -6.66 13.80
N ASP A 496 25.74 -6.73 14.12
CA ASP A 496 26.50 -5.56 14.60
C ASP A 496 26.58 -4.45 13.52
N SER A 497 26.09 -4.72 12.30
CA SER A 497 26.16 -3.85 11.12
C SER A 497 24.82 -3.28 10.64
N GLY A 498 23.69 -3.53 11.30
CA GLY A 498 22.37 -2.98 10.90
C GLY A 498 21.76 -3.52 9.58
N CYS A 499 22.53 -4.29 8.81
CA CYS A 499 22.10 -4.92 7.56
C CYS A 499 21.69 -6.39 7.81
N GLY A 500 20.42 -6.62 8.20
CA GLY A 500 19.77 -7.93 8.20
C GLY A 500 18.82 -8.16 7.03
#